data_AF-X1DPV4-F1
#
_entry.id   AF-X1DPV4-F1
#
_cell.length_a   1.000
_cell.length_b   1.000
_cell.length_c   1.000
_cell.angle_alpha   90.00
_cell.angle_beta   90.00
_cell.angle_gamma   90.00
#
_symmetry.space_group_name_H-M   'P 1'
#
loop_
_entity.id
_entity.type
_entity.pdbx_description
1 polymer ?
#
loop_
_entity_poly.entity_id
_entity_poly.type
_entity_poly.pdbx_seq_one_letter_code
_entity_poly.pdbx_strand_id
1 'polypeptide(L)'
;MHWDIGGYKPGDIEVVAAFDIDYRKVGKDVAKAIFQPPNCTKIFCHNIPKTGVIVKMGKVLDSFADHMKNYDEKYRFLLSNEKESSKE
;
A
#
# COMPACT_ATOMS: atom_id res chain seq x y z
N MET A 1 2.64 -9.48 -24.86
CA MET A 1 1.73 -9.41 -23.70
C MET A 1 0.42 -10.07 -24.07
N HIS A 2 -0.20 -10.82 -23.17
CA HIS A 2 -1.42 -11.59 -23.43
C HIS A 2 -2.59 -11.04 -22.60
N TRP A 3 -3.75 -10.92 -23.23
CA TRP A 3 -4.99 -10.50 -22.55
C TRP A 3 -5.57 -11.59 -21.64
N ASP A 4 -5.29 -12.84 -21.97
CA ASP A 4 -5.73 -14.02 -21.26
C ASP A 4 -4.50 -14.89 -20.99
N ILE A 5 -4.31 -15.28 -19.72
CA ILE A 5 -3.26 -16.21 -19.30
C ILE A 5 -3.94 -17.35 -18.55
N GLY A 6 -4.13 -18.49 -19.23
CA GLY A 6 -4.71 -19.68 -18.59
C GLY A 6 -6.17 -19.50 -18.13
N GLY A 7 -6.94 -18.65 -18.80
CA GLY A 7 -8.32 -18.32 -18.46
C GLY A 7 -8.48 -17.10 -17.56
N TYR A 8 -7.37 -16.53 -17.05
CA TYR A 8 -7.40 -15.33 -16.20
C TYR A 8 -7.17 -14.07 -17.04
N LYS A 9 -8.08 -13.12 -16.89
CA LYS A 9 -8.03 -11.77 -17.47
C LYS A 9 -7.54 -10.77 -16.41
N PRO A 10 -7.08 -9.57 -16.80
CA PRO A 10 -6.68 -8.53 -15.84
C PRO A 10 -7.75 -8.17 -14.80
N GLY A 11 -9.03 -8.30 -15.17
CA GLY A 11 -10.16 -8.04 -14.27
C GLY A 11 -10.39 -9.10 -13.20
N ASP A 12 -9.78 -10.28 -13.34
CA ASP A 12 -9.92 -11.39 -12.38
C ASP A 12 -8.93 -11.27 -11.21
N ILE A 13 -8.12 -10.20 -11.16
CA ILE A 13 -7.16 -9.94 -10.09
C ILE A 13 -7.88 -9.31 -8.90
N GLU A 14 -7.90 -10.02 -7.78
CA GLU A 14 -8.47 -9.55 -6.53
C GLU A 14 -7.38 -9.23 -5.50
N VAL A 15 -7.51 -8.06 -4.86
CA VAL A 15 -6.69 -7.72 -3.70
C VAL A 15 -7.34 -8.35 -2.48
N VAL A 16 -6.62 -9.24 -1.80
CA VAL A 16 -7.11 -9.96 -0.59
C VAL A 16 -6.39 -9.56 0.70
N ALA A 17 -5.23 -8.93 0.58
CA ALA A 17 -4.42 -8.46 1.70
C ALA A 17 -3.54 -7.28 1.26
N ALA A 18 -3.18 -6.42 2.22
CA ALA A 18 -2.23 -5.34 2.01
C ALA A 18 -1.48 -5.04 3.31
N PHE A 19 -0.20 -4.71 3.16
CA PHE A 19 0.69 -4.34 4.26
C PHE A 19 1.47 -3.10 3.87
N ASP A 20 1.63 -2.18 4.81
CA ASP A 20 2.49 -1.00 4.67
C ASP A 20 3.02 -0.63 6.07
N ILE A 21 4.05 0.21 6.12
CA ILE A 21 4.61 0.74 7.37
C ILE A 21 4.27 2.21 7.57
N ASP A 22 3.72 2.86 6.54
CA ASP A 22 3.37 4.27 6.56
C ASP A 22 2.04 4.51 7.29
N TYR A 23 2.06 5.35 8.33
CA TYR A 23 0.87 5.65 9.13
C TYR A 23 -0.27 6.23 8.28
N ARG A 24 0.04 6.87 7.15
CA ARG A 24 -0.99 7.45 6.26
C ARG A 24 -1.76 6.34 5.55
N LYS A 25 -1.24 5.12 5.45
CA LYS A 25 -1.85 3.99 4.74
C LYS A 25 -2.38 2.93 5.70
N VAL A 26 -1.64 2.61 6.76
CA VAL A 26 -2.04 1.61 7.77
C VAL A 26 -3.41 1.97 8.35
N GLY A 27 -4.28 0.96 8.49
CA GLY A 27 -5.64 1.11 8.99
C GLY A 27 -6.67 1.63 7.96
N LYS A 28 -6.25 1.97 6.74
CA LYS A 28 -7.16 2.38 5.66
C LYS A 28 -7.50 1.21 4.74
N ASP A 29 -8.66 1.30 4.11
CA ASP A 29 -9.01 0.45 2.97
C ASP A 29 -8.01 0.69 1.83
N VAL A 30 -7.59 -0.37 1.13
CA VAL A 30 -6.63 -0.27 0.02
C VAL A 30 -7.05 0.75 -1.02
N ALA A 31 -8.35 0.84 -1.35
CA ALA A 31 -8.87 1.81 -2.31
C ALA A 31 -8.57 3.27 -1.92
N LYS A 32 -8.40 3.55 -0.62
CA LYS A 32 -7.99 4.88 -0.11
C LYS A 32 -6.48 5.00 0.05
N ALA A 33 -5.83 3.93 0.51
CA ALA A 33 -4.41 3.90 0.82
C ALA A 33 -3.52 4.15 -0.42
N ILE A 34 -3.93 3.66 -1.59
CA ILE A 34 -3.15 3.83 -2.84
C ILE A 34 -2.98 5.31 -3.25
N PHE A 35 -3.87 6.19 -2.79
CA PHE A 35 -3.83 7.64 -3.06
C PHE A 35 -3.09 8.43 -1.98
N GLN A 36 -2.57 7.76 -0.94
CA GLN A 36 -1.85 8.43 0.13
C GLN A 36 -0.39 8.66 -0.27
N PRO A 37 0.20 9.82 0.09
CA PRO A 37 1.63 10.02 -0.05
C PRO A 37 2.45 8.89 0.63
N PRO A 38 3.66 8.58 0.14
CA PRO A 38 4.37 9.27 -0.93
C PRO A 38 3.97 8.79 -2.35
N ASN A 39 2.91 7.97 -2.50
CA ASN A 39 2.45 7.56 -3.83
C ASN A 39 2.05 8.80 -4.65
N CYS A 40 2.59 8.91 -5.87
CA CYS A 40 2.42 10.09 -6.72
C CYS A 40 2.19 9.74 -8.21
N THR A 41 1.78 8.50 -8.49
CA THR A 41 1.48 8.07 -9.86
C THR A 41 0.32 8.87 -10.46
N LYS A 42 0.30 9.01 -11.79
CA LYS A 42 -0.81 9.68 -12.50
C LYS A 42 -2.11 8.94 -12.21
N ILE A 43 -3.10 9.67 -11.73
CA ILE A 43 -4.44 9.12 -11.52
C ILE A 43 -5.13 9.00 -12.87
N PHE A 44 -5.36 7.76 -13.31
CA PHE A 44 -6.14 7.44 -14.52
C PHE A 44 -7.50 6.81 -14.18
N CYS A 45 -7.69 6.37 -12.94
CA CYS A 45 -8.96 5.92 -12.39
C CYS A 45 -9.13 6.51 -10.99
N HIS A 46 -10.08 7.43 -10.83
CA HIS A 46 -10.30 8.15 -9.58
C HIS A 46 -11.20 7.37 -8.61
N ASN A 47 -12.15 6.62 -9.17
CA ASN A 47 -13.22 5.97 -8.42
C ASN A 47 -12.91 4.48 -8.28
N ILE A 48 -12.14 4.13 -7.26
CA ILE A 48 -11.89 2.73 -6.89
C ILE A 48 -12.95 2.31 -5.85
N PRO A 49 -13.76 1.27 -6.12
CA PRO A 49 -14.71 0.74 -5.15
C PRO A 49 -13.99 0.31 -3.87
N LYS A 50 -14.69 0.43 -2.73
CA LYS A 50 -14.17 -0.07 -1.44
C LYS A 50 -13.90 -1.57 -1.57
N THR A 51 -12.68 -2.01 -1.25
CA THR A 51 -12.30 -3.42 -1.39
C THR A 51 -12.61 -4.23 -0.15
N GLY A 52 -12.76 -3.59 1.01
CA GLY A 52 -12.88 -4.25 2.30
C GLY A 52 -11.53 -4.72 2.87
N VAL A 53 -10.46 -4.64 2.08
CA VAL A 53 -9.11 -5.00 2.51
C VAL A 53 -8.49 -3.82 3.24
N ILE A 54 -8.26 -3.98 4.53
CA ILE A 54 -7.59 -3.00 5.37
C ILE A 54 -6.08 -3.22 5.31
N VAL A 55 -5.33 -2.16 5.05
CA VAL A 55 -3.86 -2.18 5.10
C VAL A 55 -3.41 -2.43 6.54
N LYS A 56 -2.72 -3.55 6.76
CA LYS A 56 -2.16 -3.93 8.07
C LYS A 56 -0.75 -3.38 8.24
N MET A 57 -0.33 -3.21 9.49
CA MET A 57 1.04 -2.79 9.82
C MET A 57 2.04 -3.90 9.49
N GLY A 58 2.94 -3.64 8.54
CA GLY A 58 4.04 -4.56 8.21
C GLY A 58 5.13 -4.60 9.29
N LYS A 59 6.12 -5.48 9.11
CA LYS A 59 7.38 -5.37 9.87
C LYS A 59 8.29 -4.35 9.21
N VAL A 60 8.85 -3.43 9.99
CA VAL A 60 9.71 -2.37 9.42
C VAL A 60 11.02 -2.96 8.90
N LEU A 61 11.70 -3.77 9.70
CA LEU A 61 13.01 -4.36 9.38
C LEU A 61 13.96 -3.31 8.79
N ASP A 62 14.49 -3.55 7.60
CA ASP A 62 15.38 -2.67 6.82
C ASP A 62 14.63 -1.85 5.75
N SER A 63 13.29 -1.85 5.76
CA SER A 63 12.45 -1.15 4.77
C SER A 63 12.44 0.38 4.92
N PHE A 64 12.99 0.90 6.03
CA PHE A 64 13.14 2.33 6.27
C PHE A 64 14.59 2.67 6.64
N ALA A 65 15.35 3.08 5.63
CA ALA A 65 16.77 3.41 5.79
C ALA A 65 16.98 4.77 6.47
N ASP A 66 18.07 4.92 7.24
CA ASP A 66 18.33 6.15 8.02
C ASP A 66 18.36 7.43 7.17
N HIS A 67 18.89 7.36 5.95
CA HIS A 67 18.94 8.52 5.06
C HIS A 67 17.54 9.04 4.68
N MET A 68 16.49 8.19 4.74
CA MET A 68 15.12 8.61 4.46
C MET A 68 14.64 9.66 5.46
N LYS A 69 15.16 9.69 6.70
CA LYS A 69 14.81 10.70 7.72
C LYS A 69 15.16 12.12 7.29
N ASN A 70 16.09 12.28 6.35
CA ASN A 70 16.55 13.58 5.85
C ASN A 70 15.69 14.14 4.73
N TYR A 71 14.69 13.40 4.26
CA TYR A 71 13.77 13.85 3.21
C TYR A 71 12.51 14.48 3.82
N ASP A 72 11.90 15.39 3.06
CA ASP A 72 10.59 15.95 3.41
C ASP A 72 9.56 14.83 3.57
N GLU A 73 8.69 14.96 4.59
CA GLU A 73 7.65 14.00 4.95
C GLU A 73 6.71 13.64 3.79
N LYS A 74 6.51 14.57 2.85
CA LYS A 74 5.73 14.34 1.64
C LYS A 74 6.32 13.26 0.73
N TYR A 75 7.64 13.08 0.75
CA TYR A 75 8.38 12.22 -0.18
C TYR A 75 9.03 11.01 0.48
N ARG A 76 8.80 10.77 1.78
CA ARG A 76 9.31 9.60 2.51
C ARG A 76 8.20 8.86 3.22
N PHE A 77 8.51 7.65 3.71
CA PHE A 77 7.63 6.97 4.64
C PHE A 77 7.62 7.64 6.01
N LEU A 78 6.45 7.62 6.64
CA LEU A 78 6.25 8.06 8.02
C LEU A 78 5.81 6.85 8.83
N LEU A 79 6.71 6.32 9.66
CA LEU A 79 6.48 5.06 10.37
C LEU A 79 5.22 5.13 11.24
N SER A 80 4.38 4.11 11.11
CA SER A 80 3.22 3.89 11.97
C SER A 80 3.65 3.38 13.35
N ASN A 81 2.91 3.78 14.38
CA ASN A 81 3.08 3.29 15.75
C ASN A 81 2.23 2.04 16.06
N GLU A 82 1.49 1.54 15.07
CA GLU A 82 0.72 0.30 15.18
C GLU A 82 1.62 -0.90 15.43
N LYS A 83 1.09 -1.96 16.05
CA LYS A 83 1.86 -3.17 16.34
C LYS A 83 2.27 -3.86 15.03
N GLU A 84 3.56 -4.12 14.87
CA GLU A 84 4.08 -4.87 13.73
C GLU A 84 3.46 -6.27 13.63
N SER A 85 3.13 -6.69 12.40
CA SER A 85 2.57 -8.01 12.13
C SER A 85 3.54 -9.13 12.52
N SER A 86 2.98 -10.21 13.08
CA SER A 86 3.67 -11.48 13.30
C SER A 86 3.75 -12.33 12.01
N LYS A 87 4.40 -13.50 12.08
CA LYS A 87 4.29 -14.52 11.02
C LYS A 87 2.87 -15.09 10.88
N GLU A 88 2.03 -14.87 11.90
CA GLU A 88 0.61 -15.21 11.98
C GLU A 88 -0.24 -13.95 11.83
#